data_AF-A0A949AFB1-F1
#
_entry.id   AF-A0A949AFB1-F1
#
_cell.length_a   1.000
_cell.length_b   1.000
_cell.length_c   1.000
_cell.angle_alpha   90.00
_cell.angle_beta   90.00
_cell.angle_gamma   90.00
#
_symmetry.space_group_name_H-M   'P 1'
#
loop_
_entity.id
_entity.type
_entity.pdbx_description
1 polymer ?
#
loop_
_entity_poly.entity_id
_entity_poly.type
_entity_poly.pdbx_seq_one_letter_code
_entity_poly.pdbx_strand_id
1 'polypeptide(L)'
;MKKISKFIFFFLVVGSLGATIYFGYNFYKKYVLEKEVLKQMIERLESDSRIAQVIVTETRLRSEDQKQTTSIKFLEFDSKGEPLPPKYFTFSGNILFIKIIS
;
A
#
# COMPACT_ATOMS: atom_id res chain seq x y z
N MET A 1 51.25 -24.61 35.11
CA MET A 1 50.60 -24.62 33.77
C MET A 1 49.05 -24.67 33.83
N LYS A 2 48.41 -25.43 34.73
CA LYS A 2 46.92 -25.58 34.76
C LYS A 2 46.10 -24.29 35.04
N LYS A 3 46.66 -23.28 35.73
CA LYS A 3 45.94 -22.03 36.05
C LYS A 3 45.78 -21.09 34.84
N ILE A 4 46.76 -21.08 33.93
CA ILE A 4 46.75 -20.24 32.72
C ILE A 4 45.70 -20.73 31.72
N SER A 5 45.53 -22.06 31.59
CA SER A 5 44.49 -22.66 30.75
C SER A 5 43.06 -22.24 31.18
N LYS A 6 42.79 -22.12 32.48
CA LYS A 6 41.48 -21.68 32.98
C LYS A 6 41.20 -20.20 32.68
N PHE A 7 42.23 -19.35 32.72
CA PHE A 7 42.10 -17.94 32.36
C PHE A 7 41.79 -17.76 30.87
N ILE A 8 42.49 -18.48 30.00
CA ILE A 8 42.25 -18.44 28.55
C ILE A 8 40.83 -18.92 28.22
N PHE A 9 40.38 -19.99 28.87
CA PHE A 9 39.01 -20.50 28.70
C PHE A 9 37.96 -19.48 29.15
N PHE A 10 38.17 -18.80 30.28
CA PHE A 10 37.27 -17.76 30.77
C PHE A 10 37.13 -16.60 29.77
N PHE A 11 38.24 -16.10 29.23
CA PHE A 11 38.21 -15.05 28.21
C PHE A 11 37.53 -15.49 26.91
N LEU A 12 37.69 -16.75 26.50
CA LEU A 12 36.98 -17.32 25.34
C LEU A 12 35.46 -17.35 25.56
N VAL A 13 35.01 -17.78 26.73
CA VAL A 13 33.58 -17.85 27.07
C VAL A 13 32.97 -16.44 27.13
N VAL A 14 33.64 -15.49 27.76
CA VAL A 14 33.17 -14.09 27.84
C VAL A 14 33.15 -13.43 26.45
N GLY A 15 34.18 -13.65 25.64
CA GLY A 15 34.23 -13.17 24.27
C GLY A 15 33.12 -13.77 23.39
N SER A 16 32.85 -15.07 23.54
CA SER A 16 31.76 -15.75 22.83
C SER A 16 30.39 -15.21 23.21
N LEU A 17 30.14 -14.98 24.51
CA LEU A 17 28.90 -14.37 25.00
C LEU A 17 28.68 -12.97 24.42
N GLY A 18 29.71 -12.12 24.42
CA GLY A 18 29.65 -10.79 23.82
C GLY A 18 29.33 -10.83 22.33
N ALA A 19 29.98 -11.74 21.60
CA ALA A 19 29.73 -11.93 20.17
C ALA A 19 28.28 -12.37 19.89
N THR A 20 27.74 -13.33 20.66
CA THR A 20 26.34 -13.78 20.48
C THR A 20 25.33 -12.66 20.70
N ILE A 21 25.53 -11.82 21.72
CA ILE A 21 24.66 -10.68 22.00
C ILE A 21 24.71 -9.66 20.86
N TYR A 22 25.91 -9.34 20.37
CA TYR A 22 26.11 -8.41 19.27
C TYR A 22 25.48 -8.89 17.96
N PHE A 23 25.68 -10.17 17.61
CA PHE A 23 25.07 -10.77 16.42
C PHE A 23 23.55 -10.83 16.54
N GLY A 24 23.01 -11.21 17.71
CA GLY A 24 21.57 -11.24 17.95
C GLY A 24 20.92 -9.87 17.78
N TYR A 25 21.54 -8.81 18.32
CA TYR A 25 21.02 -7.44 18.21
C TYR A 25 21.00 -6.95 16.75
N ASN A 26 22.06 -7.19 15.99
CA ASN A 26 22.13 -6.79 14.59
C ASN A 26 21.12 -7.55 13.71
N PHE A 27 20.92 -8.84 13.98
CA PHE A 27 19.95 -9.65 13.26
C PHE A 27 18.51 -9.20 13.54
N TYR A 28 18.19 -8.93 14.82
CA TYR A 28 16.89 -8.43 15.23
C TYR A 28 16.58 -7.07 14.58
N LYS A 29 17.55 -6.14 14.57
CA LYS A 29 17.38 -4.83 13.93
C LYS A 29 17.03 -4.93 12.45
N LYS A 30 17.74 -5.77 11.69
CA LYS A 30 17.46 -5.94 10.26
C LYS A 30 16.05 -6.49 10.02
N TYR A 31 15.66 -7.50 10.79
CA TYR A 31 14.36 -8.14 10.61
C TYR A 31 13.18 -7.25 10.98
N VAL A 32 13.32 -6.43 12.03
CA VAL A 32 12.27 -5.47 12.42
C VAL A 32 12.18 -4.33 11.40
N LEU A 33 13.31 -3.81 10.93
CA LEU A 33 13.35 -2.73 9.94
C LEU A 33 12.67 -3.16 8.62
N GLU A 34 12.97 -4.37 8.14
CA GLU A 34 12.37 -4.90 6.92
C GLU A 34 10.84 -5.03 7.05
N LYS A 35 10.36 -5.50 8.20
CA LYS A 35 8.91 -5.59 8.47
C LYS A 35 8.24 -4.24 8.52
N GLU A 36 8.89 -3.24 9.10
CA GLU A 36 8.33 -1.90 9.22
C GLU A 36 8.26 -1.20 7.87
N VAL A 37 9.29 -1.33 7.04
CA VAL A 37 9.30 -0.82 5.66
C VAL A 37 8.22 -1.52 4.82
N LEU A 38 8.10 -2.84 4.90
CA LEU A 38 7.06 -3.58 4.20
C LEU A 38 5.66 -3.14 4.63
N LYS A 39 5.44 -2.96 5.94
CA LYS A 39 4.16 -2.48 6.48
C LYS A 39 3.84 -1.07 5.96
N GLN A 40 4.81 -0.17 5.95
CA GLN A 40 4.62 1.19 5.41
C GLN A 40 4.33 1.18 3.90
N MET A 41 4.94 0.28 3.13
CA MET A 41 4.63 0.12 1.70
C MET A 41 3.21 -0.39 1.50
N ILE A 42 2.78 -1.41 2.25
CA ILE A 42 1.41 -1.94 2.18
C ILE A 42 0.40 -0.85 2.57
N GLU A 43 0.64 -0.10 3.65
CA GLU A 43 -0.26 0.96 4.11
C GLU A 43 -0.43 2.07 3.07
N ARG A 44 0.64 2.44 2.35
CA ARG A 44 0.56 3.37 1.22
C ARG A 44 -0.22 2.79 0.05
N LEU A 45 0.06 1.54 -0.32
CA LEU A 45 -0.63 0.87 -1.44
C LEU A 45 -2.11 0.63 -1.16
N GLU A 46 -2.49 0.29 0.07
CA GLU A 46 -3.88 0.16 0.50
C GLU A 46 -4.59 1.51 0.52
N SER A 47 -3.91 2.58 0.94
CA SER A 47 -4.44 3.95 0.85
C SER A 47 -4.71 4.36 -0.59
N ASP A 48 -3.82 3.98 -1.52
CA ASP A 48 -3.88 4.37 -2.93
C ASP A 48 -4.76 3.45 -3.80
N SER A 49 -5.16 2.26 -3.32
CA SER A 49 -5.98 1.32 -4.08
C SER A 49 -7.47 1.65 -3.96
N ARG A 50 -7.92 2.68 -4.70
CA ARG A 50 -9.35 2.91 -4.96
C ARG A 50 -9.66 2.46 -6.37
N ILE A 51 -10.35 1.33 -6.48
CA ILE A 51 -10.86 0.83 -7.76
C ILE A 51 -12.17 1.57 -8.05
N ALA A 52 -12.28 2.18 -9.22
CA ALA A 52 -13.50 2.82 -9.67
C ALA A 52 -13.93 2.24 -11.02
N GLN A 53 -15.23 2.00 -11.18
CA GLN A 53 -15.86 1.55 -12.41
C GLN A 53 -16.79 2.63 -12.94
N VAL A 54 -16.64 2.94 -14.23
CA VAL A 54 -17.44 3.96 -14.93
C VAL A 54 -18.27 3.26 -16.00
N ILE A 55 -19.59 3.42 -15.92
CA ILE A 55 -20.54 2.80 -16.84
C ILE A 55 -21.29 3.91 -17.57
N VAL A 56 -21.27 3.90 -18.91
CA VAL A 56 -22.11 4.80 -19.70
C VAL A 56 -23.55 4.27 -19.65
N THR A 57 -24.45 5.08 -19.09
CA THR A 57 -25.86 4.71 -18.91
C THR A 57 -26.74 5.17 -20.05
N GLU A 58 -26.45 6.31 -20.65
CA GLU A 58 -27.27 6.89 -21.70
C GLU A 58 -26.48 7.87 -22.56
N THR A 59 -26.74 7.90 -23.86
CA THR A 59 -26.20 8.89 -24.79
C THR A 59 -27.33 9.38 -25.68
N ARG A 60 -27.70 10.66 -25.60
CA ARG A 60 -28.76 11.28 -26.40
C ARG A 60 -28.22 12.43 -27.24
N LEU A 61 -28.69 12.55 -28.47
CA LEU A 61 -28.50 13.75 -29.30
C LEU A 61 -29.65 14.72 -29.01
N ARG A 62 -29.35 15.93 -28.52
CA ARG A 62 -30.38 16.96 -28.32
C ARG A 62 -30.71 17.59 -29.68
N SER A 63 -31.92 17.35 -30.19
CA SER A 63 -32.37 17.81 -31.52
C SER A 63 -32.42 19.32 -31.72
N GLU A 64 -32.46 20.12 -30.65
CA GLU A 64 -32.45 21.59 -30.72
C GLU A 64 -31.07 22.17 -31.06
N ASP A 65 -29.99 21.57 -30.53
CA ASP A 65 -28.63 22.13 -30.59
C ASP A 65 -27.61 21.19 -31.26
N GLN A 66 -28.04 20.00 -31.71
CA GLN A 66 -27.18 18.87 -32.11
C GLN A 66 -26.13 18.44 -31.06
N LYS A 67 -26.29 18.85 -29.80
CA LYS A 67 -25.34 18.52 -28.72
C LYS A 67 -25.58 17.11 -28.20
N GLN A 68 -24.55 16.27 -28.25
CA GLN A 68 -24.54 14.95 -27.63
C GLN A 68 -24.48 15.10 -26.11
N THR A 69 -25.41 14.48 -25.40
CA THR A 69 -25.46 14.41 -23.94
C THR A 69 -25.18 12.98 -23.52
N THR A 70 -24.20 12.77 -22.64
CA THR A 70 -23.81 11.46 -22.13
C THR A 70 -23.99 11.42 -20.61
N SER A 71 -24.70 10.41 -20.14
CA SER A 71 -24.90 10.12 -18.72
C SER A 71 -24.08 8.91 -18.31
N ILE A 72 -23.35 9.03 -17.22
CA ILE A 72 -22.51 7.97 -16.66
C ILE A 72 -22.93 7.65 -15.22
N LYS A 73 -22.75 6.39 -14.85
CA LYS A 73 -22.81 5.87 -13.49
C LYS A 73 -21.38 5.58 -13.02
N PHE A 74 -20.99 6.20 -11.93
CA PHE A 74 -19.70 6.04 -11.27
C PHE A 74 -19.87 5.19 -10.02
N LEU A 75 -19.17 4.06 -9.99
CA LEU A 75 -19.12 3.12 -8.87
C LEU A 75 -17.70 3.14 -8.30
N GLU A 76 -17.58 3.47 -7.02
CA GLU A 76 -16.31 3.44 -6.30
C GLU A 76 -16.36 2.28 -5.30
N PHE A 77 -15.25 1.59 -5.11
CA PHE A 77 -15.14 0.52 -4.13
C PHE A 77 -14.24 0.96 -2.98
N ASP A 78 -14.59 0.57 -1.76
CA ASP A 78 -13.74 0.77 -0.60
C ASP A 78 -12.53 -0.19 -0.60
N SER A 79 -11.63 -0.05 0.37
CA SER A 79 -10.45 -0.93 0.50
C SER A 79 -10.77 -2.39 0.81
N LYS A 80 -12.04 -2.72 1.09
CA LYS A 80 -12.53 -4.08 1.32
C LYS A 80 -13.25 -4.64 0.08
N GLY A 81 -13.36 -3.86 -0.99
CA GLY A 81 -14.08 -4.23 -2.21
C GLY A 81 -15.59 -4.02 -2.13
N GLU A 82 -16.10 -3.35 -1.09
CA GLU A 82 -17.52 -3.05 -0.95
C GLU A 82 -17.90 -1.84 -1.82
N PRO A 83 -19.00 -1.90 -2.58
CA PRO A 83 -19.42 -0.81 -3.44
C PRO A 83 -19.96 0.36 -2.62
N LEU A 84 -19.38 1.55 -2.82
CA LEU A 84 -19.90 2.81 -2.30
C LEU A 84 -21.15 3.25 -3.08
N PRO A 85 -21.97 4.17 -2.51
CA PRO A 85 -23.16 4.68 -3.19
C PRO A 85 -22.84 5.23 -4.59
N PRO A 86 -23.57 4.80 -5.64
CA PRO A 86 -23.31 5.20 -7.01
C PRO A 86 -23.55 6.69 -7.21
N LYS A 87 -22.66 7.34 -7.96
CA LYS A 87 -22.82 8.73 -8.38
C LYS A 87 -23.20 8.79 -9.86
N TYR A 88 -24.10 9.69 -10.21
CA TYR A 88 -24.57 9.87 -11.59
C TYR A 88 -24.14 11.25 -12.08
N PHE A 89 -23.57 11.29 -13.28
CA PHE A 89 -23.15 12.53 -13.92
C PHE A 89 -23.67 12.57 -15.34
N THR A 90 -24.21 13.72 -15.73
CA THR A 90 -24.66 13.98 -17.10
C THR A 90 -23.89 15.17 -17.65
N PHE A 91 -23.27 15.00 -18.81
CA PHE A 91 -22.46 16.04 -19.44
C PHE A 91 -22.74 16.12 -20.94
N SER A 92 -22.41 17.26 -21.54
CA SER A 92 -22.49 17.46 -22.98
C SER A 92 -21.14 17.09 -23.62
N GLY A 93 -21.11 16.08 -24.47
CA GLY A 93 -19.92 15.57 -25.16
C GLY A 93 -19.73 14.06 -25.03
N ASN A 94 -18.62 13.57 -25.55
CA ASN A 94 -18.23 12.15 -25.57
C ASN A 94 -16.90 11.87 -24.85
N ILE A 95 -16.22 12.90 -24.32
CA ILE A 95 -14.95 12.78 -23.59
C ILE A 95 -15.14 13.36 -22.19
N LEU A 96 -14.69 12.61 -21.18
CA LEU A 96 -14.67 13.02 -19.78
C LEU A 96 -13.30 12.70 -19.19
N PHE A 97 -12.71 13.64 -18.46
CA PHE A 97 -11.50 13.41 -17.69
C PHE A 97 -11.87 13.25 -16.21
N ILE A 98 -11.49 12.11 -15.63
CA ILE A 98 -11.71 11.83 -14.20
C ILE A 98 -10.36 11.85 -13.50
N LYS A 99 -10.21 12.72 -12.51
CA LYS A 99 -9.08 12.71 -11.58
C LYS A 99 -9.54 12.04 -10.29
N ILE A 100 -9.02 10.84 -10.02
CA ILE A 100 -9.18 10.16 -8.74
C ILE A 100 -8.06 10.69 -7.84
N ILE A 101 -8.42 11.39 -6.75
CA ILE A 101 -7.46 11.90 -5.76
C ILE A 101 -7.47 10.89 -4.60
N SER A 102 -6.30 10.31 -4.33
CA SER A 102 -6.01 9.50 -3.13
C SER A 102 -5.83 10.42 -1.93
#